data_AF-A0A080N6M2-F1
#
_entry.id   AF-A0A080N6M2-F1
#
_cell.length_a   1.000
_cell.length_b   1.000
_cell.length_c   1.000
_cell.angle_alpha   90.00
_cell.angle_beta   90.00
_cell.angle_gamma   90.00
#
_symmetry.space_group_name_H-M   'P 1'
#
loop_
_entity.id
_entity.type
_entity.pdbx_description
1 polymer ?
#
loop_
_entity_poly.entity_id
_entity_poly.type
_entity_poly.pdbx_seq_one_letter_code
_entity_poly.pdbx_strand_id
1 'polypeptide(L)'
;MQPLERTKKYTNGASSRAAILDAAVISFGLRGYYRTSLQKIANSVGMTKAGVLHHVGSKEGLLNIVLDEVYDTGTSQIITRFSMTEKPLLAHMWRDVVAFNSKRPEQVHMFSTLDAEAIDPKHPAYQYFLDRDRNVIDSMLKVPWAVPDGVNIEQLLNAGFSMMDGIQLRWLRNPGSDLNELWAHCEDQLMPLPMWDGYR
;
A
#
# COMPACT_ATOMS: atom_id res chain seq x y z
N MET A 1 -15.34 -7.32 15.93
CA MET A 1 -15.64 -6.44 14.77
C MET A 1 -16.85 -5.59 15.18
N GLN A 2 -16.65 -4.31 15.52
CA GLN A 2 -17.76 -3.40 15.78
C GLN A 2 -18.29 -2.83 14.45
N PRO A 3 -19.60 -2.60 14.28
CA PRO A 3 -20.15 -2.05 13.05
C PRO A 3 -19.76 -0.57 12.91
N LEU A 4 -19.12 -0.20 11.80
CA LEU A 4 -18.86 1.19 11.44
C LEU A 4 -20.15 1.81 10.86
N GLU A 5 -21.02 2.31 11.72
CA GLU A 5 -22.00 3.32 11.30
C GLU A 5 -21.43 4.72 11.49
N ARG A 6 -21.23 5.44 10.38
CA ARG A 6 -21.29 6.91 10.31
C ARG A 6 -21.37 7.37 8.85
N THR A 7 -22.58 7.60 8.37
CA THR A 7 -22.83 8.38 7.15
C THR A 7 -22.49 9.85 7.41
N LYS A 8 -21.29 10.28 7.04
CA LYS A 8 -20.96 11.71 6.88
C LYS A 8 -21.55 12.19 5.55
N LYS A 9 -22.41 13.21 5.59
CA LYS A 9 -22.83 13.96 4.39
C LYS A 9 -21.68 14.87 3.97
N TYR A 10 -21.04 14.58 2.84
CA TYR A 10 -19.98 15.41 2.27
C TYR A 10 -20.60 16.40 1.26
N THR A 11 -20.57 17.70 1.57
CA THR A 11 -20.98 18.78 0.64
C THR A 11 -19.76 19.63 0.30
N ASN A 12 -19.05 19.27 -0.79
CA ASN A 12 -18.16 20.10 -1.63
C ASN A 12 -17.49 19.21 -2.69
N GLY A 13 -17.15 19.72 -3.88
CA GLY A 13 -16.61 18.88 -4.98
C GLY A 13 -15.32 18.12 -4.65
N ALA A 14 -14.36 18.77 -3.97
CA ALA A 14 -13.15 18.11 -3.45
C ALA A 14 -13.46 17.10 -2.33
N SER A 15 -14.44 17.44 -1.49
CA SER A 15 -15.00 16.60 -0.43
C SER A 15 -15.73 15.37 -1.01
N SER A 16 -16.30 15.50 -2.21
CA SER A 16 -17.01 14.43 -2.94
C SER A 16 -16.03 13.45 -3.59
N ARG A 17 -14.94 13.93 -4.21
CA ARG A 17 -13.90 13.04 -4.74
C ARG A 17 -13.24 12.24 -3.62
N ALA A 18 -12.84 12.89 -2.52
CA ALA A 18 -12.24 12.20 -1.38
C ALA A 18 -13.18 11.12 -0.83
N ALA A 19 -14.47 11.44 -0.62
CA ALA A 19 -15.46 10.47 -0.16
C ALA A 19 -15.63 9.27 -1.13
N ILE A 20 -15.60 9.51 -2.44
CA ILE A 20 -15.63 8.44 -3.46
C ILE A 20 -14.41 7.52 -3.31
N LEU A 21 -13.21 8.08 -3.15
CA LEU A 21 -11.98 7.30 -3.01
C LEU A 21 -11.97 6.49 -1.71
N ASP A 22 -12.36 7.09 -0.59
CA ASP A 22 -12.49 6.37 0.69
C ASP A 22 -13.47 5.19 0.58
N ALA A 23 -14.63 5.43 -0.04
CA ALA A 23 -15.63 4.39 -0.27
C ALA A 23 -15.13 3.29 -1.24
N ALA A 24 -14.29 3.65 -2.20
CA ALA A 24 -13.66 2.71 -3.12
C ALA A 24 -12.61 1.85 -2.43
N VAL A 25 -11.73 2.45 -1.60
CA VAL A 25 -10.74 1.74 -0.77
C VAL A 25 -11.43 0.66 0.06
N ILE A 26 -12.47 1.06 0.81
CA ILE A 26 -13.24 0.12 1.65
C ILE A 26 -13.92 -0.96 0.80
N SER A 27 -14.53 -0.57 -0.33
CA SER A 27 -15.28 -1.51 -1.17
C SER A 27 -14.39 -2.54 -1.87
N PHE A 28 -13.26 -2.11 -2.43
CA PHE A 28 -12.29 -2.99 -3.05
C PHE A 28 -11.60 -3.89 -2.02
N GLY A 29 -11.23 -3.37 -0.84
CA GLY A 29 -10.68 -4.21 0.22
C GLY A 29 -11.63 -5.30 0.70
N LEU A 30 -12.90 -4.96 0.97
CA LEU A 30 -13.85 -5.93 1.51
C LEU A 30 -14.46 -6.90 0.49
N ARG A 31 -14.52 -6.53 -0.79
CA ARG A 31 -15.29 -7.28 -1.80
C ARG A 31 -14.50 -7.63 -3.05
N GLY A 32 -13.29 -7.11 -3.19
CA GLY A 32 -12.53 -7.16 -4.43
C GLY A 32 -13.06 -6.20 -5.50
N TYR A 33 -12.34 -6.13 -6.60
CA TYR A 33 -12.71 -5.37 -7.78
C TYR A 33 -14.02 -5.89 -8.36
N TYR A 34 -14.13 -7.18 -8.68
CA TYR A 34 -15.24 -7.72 -9.47
C TYR A 34 -16.62 -7.53 -8.83
N ARG A 35 -16.73 -7.67 -7.49
CA ARG A 35 -18.02 -7.51 -6.78
C ARG A 35 -18.36 -6.06 -6.41
N THR A 36 -17.44 -5.14 -6.67
CA THR A 36 -17.64 -3.70 -6.48
C THR A 36 -18.22 -3.07 -7.74
N SER A 37 -19.17 -2.15 -7.58
CA SER A 37 -19.75 -1.40 -8.71
C SER A 37 -19.84 0.08 -8.37
N LEU A 38 -19.75 0.94 -9.39
CA LEU A 38 -19.88 2.39 -9.21
C LEU A 38 -21.24 2.79 -8.59
N GLN A 39 -22.30 2.00 -8.82
CA GLN A 39 -23.59 2.23 -8.18
C GLN A 39 -23.53 1.96 -6.67
N LYS A 40 -22.85 0.90 -6.22
CA LYS A 40 -22.68 0.62 -4.78
C LYS A 40 -21.88 1.73 -4.10
N ILE A 41 -20.83 2.20 -4.76
CA ILE A 41 -20.02 3.33 -4.26
C ILE A 41 -20.86 4.59 -4.17
N ALA A 42 -21.58 4.94 -5.25
CA ALA A 42 -22.49 6.09 -5.28
C ALA A 42 -23.51 6.05 -4.13
N ASN A 43 -24.13 4.89 -3.89
CA ASN A 43 -25.06 4.71 -2.77
C ASN A 43 -24.39 4.95 -1.41
N SER A 44 -23.16 4.46 -1.19
CA SER A 44 -22.45 4.64 0.09
C SER A 44 -22.08 6.09 0.40
N VAL A 45 -21.88 6.93 -0.62
CA VAL A 45 -21.52 8.34 -0.47
C VAL A 45 -22.70 9.30 -0.70
N GLY A 46 -23.90 8.77 -0.93
CA GLY A 46 -25.11 9.58 -1.18
C GLY A 46 -25.09 10.34 -2.51
N MET A 47 -24.41 9.81 -3.53
CA MET A 47 -24.31 10.39 -4.87
C MET A 47 -25.07 9.56 -5.91
N THR A 48 -25.29 10.14 -7.10
CA THR A 48 -25.74 9.37 -8.27
C THR A 48 -24.55 8.68 -8.94
N LYS A 49 -24.80 7.57 -9.66
CA LYS A 49 -23.75 6.90 -10.45
C LYS A 49 -23.12 7.84 -11.49
N ALA A 50 -23.93 8.69 -12.12
CA ALA A 50 -23.46 9.71 -13.05
C ALA A 50 -22.54 10.73 -12.35
N GLY A 51 -22.88 11.15 -11.13
CA GLY A 51 -22.02 12.02 -10.31
C GLY A 51 -20.68 11.37 -9.99
N VAL A 52 -20.67 10.09 -9.61
CA VAL A 52 -19.40 9.36 -9.39
C VAL A 52 -18.58 9.26 -10.68
N LEU A 53 -19.21 8.87 -11.80
CA LEU A 53 -18.55 8.77 -13.11
C LEU A 53 -17.91 10.08 -13.54
N HIS A 54 -18.55 11.22 -13.28
CA HIS A 54 -17.96 12.53 -13.56
C HIS A 54 -16.60 12.75 -12.87
N HIS A 55 -16.40 12.19 -11.67
CA HIS A 55 -15.15 12.34 -10.92
C HIS A 55 -14.04 11.36 -11.32
N VAL A 56 -14.40 10.17 -11.80
CA VAL A 56 -13.44 9.04 -11.95
C VAL A 56 -13.39 8.43 -13.35
N GLY A 57 -14.29 8.86 -14.25
CA GLY A 57 -14.40 8.40 -15.63
C GLY A 57 -15.00 7.00 -15.76
N SER A 58 -14.39 6.00 -15.15
CA SER A 58 -14.82 4.60 -15.19
C SER A 58 -14.49 3.87 -13.89
N LYS A 59 -14.89 2.60 -13.78
CA LYS A 59 -14.54 1.77 -12.62
C LYS A 59 -13.05 1.42 -12.63
N GLU A 60 -12.49 1.18 -13.81
CA GLU A 60 -11.05 1.00 -14.06
C GLU A 60 -10.30 2.30 -13.75
N GLY A 61 -10.82 3.46 -14.15
CA GLY A 61 -10.23 4.76 -13.80
C GLY A 61 -10.20 4.97 -12.28
N LEU A 62 -11.28 4.63 -11.58
CA LEU A 62 -11.30 4.65 -10.12
C LEU A 62 -10.29 3.67 -9.50
N LEU A 63 -10.13 2.47 -10.05
CA LEU A 63 -9.15 1.49 -9.60
C LEU A 63 -7.72 2.05 -9.70
N ASN A 64 -7.37 2.64 -10.84
CA ASN A 64 -6.04 3.23 -11.04
C ASN A 64 -5.80 4.38 -10.07
N ILE A 65 -6.78 5.28 -9.89
CA ILE A 65 -6.66 6.40 -8.95
C ILE A 65 -6.40 5.92 -7.51
N VAL A 66 -7.09 4.88 -7.03
CA VAL A 66 -6.86 4.41 -5.64
C VAL A 66 -5.54 3.69 -5.47
N LEU A 67 -5.02 3.04 -6.51
CA LEU A 67 -3.71 2.39 -6.48
C LEU A 67 -2.58 3.43 -6.55
N ASP A 68 -2.62 4.30 -7.55
CA ASP A 68 -1.56 5.27 -7.83
C ASP A 68 -1.57 6.43 -6.81
N GLU A 69 -2.69 7.15 -6.73
CA GLU A 69 -2.76 8.38 -5.95
C GLU A 69 -2.91 8.11 -4.45
N VAL A 70 -3.68 7.09 -4.07
CA VAL A 70 -4.02 6.84 -2.65
C VAL A 70 -3.04 5.88 -1.99
N TYR A 71 -2.65 4.78 -2.64
CA TYR A 71 -1.77 3.79 -2.01
C TYR A 71 -0.27 4.08 -2.18
N ASP A 72 0.18 4.35 -3.41
CA ASP A 72 1.62 4.44 -3.70
C ASP A 72 2.24 5.78 -3.32
N THR A 73 1.53 6.91 -3.49
CA THR A 73 2.07 8.26 -3.24
C THR A 73 2.84 8.38 -1.93
N GLY A 74 2.27 7.91 -0.82
CA GLY A 74 2.91 8.05 0.49
C GLY A 74 4.18 7.20 0.64
N THR A 75 4.19 5.97 0.11
CA THR A 75 5.37 5.10 0.10
C THR A 75 6.46 5.70 -0.78
N SER A 76 6.11 6.19 -1.97
CA SER A 76 7.03 6.84 -2.91
C SER A 76 7.67 8.11 -2.34
N GLN A 77 6.94 8.88 -1.55
CA GLN A 77 7.47 10.05 -0.84
C GLN A 77 8.51 9.66 0.22
N ILE A 78 8.30 8.55 0.93
CA ILE A 78 9.29 8.03 1.89
C ILE A 78 10.58 7.66 1.14
N ILE A 79 10.48 6.87 0.07
CA ILE A 79 11.64 6.45 -0.73
C ILE A 79 12.40 7.66 -1.29
N THR A 80 11.67 8.64 -1.83
CA THR A 80 12.26 9.89 -2.36
C THR A 80 13.02 10.67 -1.29
N ARG A 81 12.52 10.70 -0.04
CA ARG A 81 13.26 11.34 1.07
C ARG A 81 14.60 10.66 1.31
N PHE A 82 14.64 9.33 1.33
CA PHE A 82 15.87 8.59 1.53
C PHE A 82 16.85 8.72 0.36
N SER A 83 16.36 8.82 -0.89
CA SER A 83 17.24 9.04 -2.05
C SER A 83 17.98 10.38 -2.02
N MET A 84 17.50 11.35 -1.24
CA MET A 84 18.16 12.65 -1.03
C MET A 84 19.14 12.64 0.15
N THR A 85 19.27 11.53 0.88
CA THR A 85 20.15 11.40 2.05
C THR A 85 21.49 10.77 1.62
N GLU A 86 22.60 11.20 2.23
CA GLU A 86 23.89 10.52 2.03
C GLU A 86 23.90 9.20 2.80
N LYS A 87 24.19 8.09 2.10
CA LYS A 87 24.31 6.74 2.69
C LYS A 87 23.16 6.37 3.65
N PRO A 88 21.89 6.41 3.19
CA PRO A 88 20.76 6.10 4.05
C PRO A 88 20.78 4.64 4.53
N LEU A 89 20.23 4.40 5.72
CA LEU A 89 20.04 3.05 6.25
C LEU A 89 18.74 2.45 5.71
N LEU A 90 18.82 1.25 5.15
CA LEU A 90 17.65 0.55 4.60
C LEU A 90 16.63 0.18 5.71
N ALA A 91 17.12 -0.17 6.91
CA ALA A 91 16.27 -0.45 8.07
C ALA A 91 15.39 0.75 8.45
N HIS A 92 15.96 1.97 8.47
CA HIS A 92 15.20 3.19 8.76
C HIS A 92 14.09 3.43 7.74
N MET A 93 14.36 3.20 6.46
CA MET A 93 13.34 3.32 5.41
C MET A 93 12.20 2.33 5.63
N TRP A 94 12.50 1.07 5.93
CA TRP A 94 11.45 0.08 6.19
C TRP A 94 10.64 0.38 7.45
N ARG A 95 11.29 0.81 8.54
CA ARG A 95 10.59 1.28 9.75
C ARG A 95 9.63 2.42 9.43
N ASP A 96 10.03 3.38 8.60
CA ASP A 96 9.15 4.47 8.15
C ASP A 96 7.99 3.98 7.29
N VAL A 97 8.24 3.07 6.34
CA VAL A 97 7.19 2.47 5.50
C VAL A 97 6.19 1.68 6.34
N VAL A 98 6.66 0.91 7.32
CA VAL A 98 5.84 0.11 8.22
C VAL A 98 5.03 1.00 9.18
N ALA A 99 5.66 2.03 9.76
CA ALA A 99 4.98 3.00 10.60
C ALA A 99 3.93 3.81 9.81
N PHE A 100 4.16 4.03 8.52
CA PHE A 100 3.18 4.64 7.63
C PHE A 100 2.03 3.67 7.32
N ASN A 101 2.31 2.40 6.99
CA ASN A 101 1.33 1.35 6.73
C ASN A 101 0.42 1.05 7.93
N SER A 102 0.97 1.02 9.14
CA SER A 102 0.22 0.72 10.37
C SER A 102 -0.90 1.73 10.65
N LYS A 103 -0.81 2.95 10.10
CA LYS A 103 -1.82 4.01 10.22
C LYS A 103 -2.94 3.94 9.17
N ARG A 104 -2.85 3.00 8.23
CA ARG A 104 -3.76 2.92 7.06
C ARG A 104 -4.22 1.48 6.76
N PRO A 105 -4.80 0.76 7.73
CA PRO A 105 -5.17 -0.64 7.57
C PRO A 105 -6.14 -0.88 6.41
N GLU A 106 -7.08 0.03 6.13
CA GLU A 106 -8.03 -0.12 5.02
C GLU A 106 -7.34 -0.08 3.65
N GLN A 107 -6.29 0.73 3.51
CA GLN A 107 -5.52 0.86 2.27
C GLN A 107 -4.62 -0.35 2.06
N VAL A 108 -3.96 -0.83 3.13
CA VAL A 108 -3.17 -2.08 3.09
C VAL A 108 -4.09 -3.26 2.75
N HIS A 109 -5.27 -3.35 3.37
CA HIS A 109 -6.23 -4.40 3.06
C HIS A 109 -6.71 -4.34 1.61
N MET A 110 -7.03 -3.16 1.10
CA MET A 110 -7.40 -2.96 -0.30
C MET A 110 -6.31 -3.41 -1.26
N PHE A 111 -5.06 -3.00 -1.01
CA PHE A 111 -3.92 -3.42 -1.81
C PHE A 111 -3.75 -4.94 -1.78
N SER A 112 -3.74 -5.58 -0.60
CA SER A 112 -3.58 -7.04 -0.49
C SER A 112 -4.70 -7.82 -1.20
N THR A 113 -5.94 -7.33 -1.18
CA THR A 113 -7.04 -7.97 -1.90
C THR A 113 -6.87 -7.85 -3.41
N LEU A 114 -6.51 -6.66 -3.90
CA LEU A 114 -6.34 -6.40 -5.32
C LEU A 114 -5.10 -7.09 -5.89
N ASP A 115 -4.01 -7.19 -5.12
CA ASP A 115 -2.80 -7.92 -5.47
C ASP A 115 -3.11 -9.40 -5.73
N ALA A 116 -3.86 -10.03 -4.81
CA ALA A 116 -4.30 -11.41 -4.97
C ALA A 116 -5.25 -11.61 -6.18
N GLU A 117 -6.16 -10.67 -6.46
CA GLU A 117 -7.02 -10.73 -7.65
C GLU A 117 -6.22 -10.52 -8.95
N ALA A 118 -5.18 -9.69 -8.90
CA ALA A 118 -4.30 -9.38 -10.01
C ALA A 118 -3.32 -10.50 -10.36
N ILE A 119 -3.43 -11.68 -9.74
CA ILE A 119 -2.79 -12.91 -10.25
C ILE A 119 -3.43 -13.33 -11.59
N ASP A 120 -4.71 -13.03 -11.81
CA ASP A 120 -5.37 -13.25 -13.10
C ASP A 120 -4.91 -12.20 -14.13
N PRO A 121 -4.30 -12.60 -15.27
CA PRO A 121 -3.93 -11.69 -16.36
C PRO A 121 -5.07 -10.86 -16.95
N LYS A 122 -6.33 -11.25 -16.70
CA LYS A 122 -7.53 -10.51 -17.13
C LYS A 122 -7.97 -9.45 -16.12
N HIS A 123 -7.35 -9.39 -14.94
CA HIS A 123 -7.67 -8.39 -13.94
C HIS A 123 -7.21 -6.99 -14.41
N PRO A 124 -8.03 -5.93 -14.29
CA PRO A 124 -7.65 -4.61 -14.79
C PRO A 124 -6.41 -4.00 -14.13
N ALA A 125 -6.04 -4.42 -12.91
CA ALA A 125 -4.80 -3.99 -12.26
C ALA A 125 -3.60 -4.92 -12.52
N TYR A 126 -3.72 -5.97 -13.34
CA TYR A 126 -2.62 -6.92 -13.60
C TYR A 126 -1.31 -6.21 -13.98
N GLN A 127 -1.40 -5.29 -14.95
CA GLN A 127 -0.22 -4.56 -15.43
C GLN A 127 0.35 -3.62 -14.35
N TYR A 128 -0.51 -2.99 -13.54
CA TYR A 128 -0.07 -2.16 -12.43
C TYR A 128 0.81 -2.95 -11.45
N PHE A 129 0.38 -4.14 -11.00
CA PHE A 129 1.16 -4.93 -10.05
C PHE A 129 2.47 -5.45 -10.65
N LEU A 130 2.46 -5.89 -11.92
CA LEU A 130 3.69 -6.29 -12.62
C LEU A 130 4.72 -5.15 -12.70
N ASP A 131 4.27 -3.94 -13.05
CA ASP A 131 5.16 -2.80 -13.23
C ASP A 131 5.60 -2.22 -11.89
N ARG A 132 4.70 -2.23 -10.90
CA ARG A 132 4.95 -1.67 -9.58
C ARG A 132 6.17 -2.31 -8.90
N ASP A 133 6.23 -3.63 -8.84
CA ASP A 133 7.32 -4.33 -8.14
C ASP A 133 8.67 -4.01 -8.79
N ARG A 134 8.73 -4.08 -10.13
CA ARG A 134 9.92 -3.71 -10.90
C ARG A 134 10.31 -2.25 -10.65
N ASN A 135 9.37 -1.33 -10.78
CA ASN A 135 9.64 0.10 -10.66
C ASN A 135 10.10 0.50 -9.26
N VAL A 136 9.54 -0.11 -8.22
CA VAL A 136 9.94 0.13 -6.83
C VAL A 136 11.36 -0.37 -6.59
N ILE A 137 11.68 -1.60 -7.01
CA ILE A 137 13.03 -2.16 -6.89
C ILE A 137 14.04 -1.32 -7.69
N ASP A 138 13.76 -1.02 -8.96
CA ASP A 138 14.64 -0.22 -9.82
C ASP A 138 14.91 1.18 -9.24
N SER A 139 13.91 1.77 -8.57
CA SER A 139 14.06 3.06 -7.89
C SER A 139 14.93 2.93 -6.64
N MET A 140 14.73 1.88 -5.85
CA MET A 140 15.52 1.63 -4.65
C MET A 140 16.97 1.26 -4.94
N LEU A 141 17.26 0.56 -6.04
CA LEU A 141 18.62 0.21 -6.45
C LEU A 141 19.47 1.42 -6.86
N LYS A 142 18.84 2.58 -7.14
CA LYS A 142 19.53 3.84 -7.43
C LYS A 142 19.92 4.61 -6.16
N VAL A 143 19.41 4.21 -5.01
CA VAL A 143 19.72 4.86 -3.73
C VAL A 143 21.04 4.31 -3.19
N PRO A 144 21.97 5.18 -2.71
CA PRO A 144 23.27 4.74 -2.23
C PRO A 144 23.19 4.17 -0.81
N TRP A 145 22.41 3.11 -0.59
CA TRP A 145 22.20 2.52 0.74
C TRP A 145 23.52 2.17 1.43
N ALA A 146 23.61 2.49 2.72
CA ALA A 146 24.66 1.92 3.57
C ALA A 146 24.32 0.45 3.84
N VAL A 147 25.14 -0.45 3.30
CA VAL A 147 25.02 -1.90 3.54
C VAL A 147 26.39 -2.50 3.83
N PRO A 148 26.46 -3.61 4.59
CA PRO A 148 27.70 -4.36 4.77
C PRO A 148 28.29 -4.86 3.44
N ASP A 149 29.60 -5.06 3.41
CA ASP A 149 30.29 -5.61 2.24
C ASP A 149 29.74 -7.00 1.87
N GLY A 150 29.59 -7.25 0.56
CA GLY A 150 29.10 -8.51 0.02
C GLY A 150 27.57 -8.70 0.09
N VAL A 151 26.82 -7.75 0.64
CA VAL A 151 25.34 -7.79 0.62
C VAL A 151 24.83 -7.55 -0.80
N ASN A 152 24.02 -8.48 -1.29
CA ASN A 152 23.23 -8.27 -2.49
C ASN A 152 21.95 -7.50 -2.13
N ILE A 153 21.94 -6.20 -2.43
CA ILE A 153 20.83 -5.29 -2.11
C ILE A 153 19.53 -5.72 -2.78
N GLU A 154 19.58 -6.16 -4.04
CA GLU A 154 18.38 -6.58 -4.77
C GLU A 154 17.72 -7.79 -4.11
N GLN A 155 18.50 -8.80 -3.72
CA GLN A 155 17.97 -9.97 -3.01
C GLN A 155 17.40 -9.59 -1.64
N LEU A 156 18.08 -8.70 -0.91
CA LEU A 156 17.62 -8.20 0.38
C LEU A 156 16.30 -7.43 0.27
N LEU A 157 16.15 -6.58 -0.75
CA LEU A 157 14.92 -5.85 -1.04
C LEU A 157 13.76 -6.81 -1.34
N ASN A 158 13.97 -7.77 -2.25
CA ASN A 158 12.97 -8.79 -2.59
C ASN A 158 12.53 -9.62 -1.37
N ALA A 159 13.48 -10.01 -0.52
CA ALA A 159 13.18 -10.73 0.72
C ALA A 159 12.38 -9.83 1.69
N GLY A 160 12.75 -8.56 1.83
CA GLY A 160 12.04 -7.58 2.65
C GLY A 160 10.60 -7.36 2.23
N PHE A 161 10.33 -7.20 0.92
CA PHE A 161 8.97 -7.07 0.39
C PHE A 161 8.14 -8.34 0.64
N SER A 162 8.71 -9.51 0.32
CA SER A 162 8.05 -10.80 0.57
C SER A 162 7.66 -10.98 2.04
N MET A 163 8.53 -10.56 2.98
CA MET A 163 8.22 -10.57 4.40
C MET A 163 7.13 -9.57 4.76
N MET A 164 7.20 -8.34 4.23
CA MET A 164 6.20 -7.30 4.48
C MET A 164 4.80 -7.73 4.04
N ASP A 165 4.65 -8.29 2.84
CA ASP A 165 3.36 -8.79 2.34
C ASP A 165 2.79 -9.87 3.27
N GLY A 166 3.65 -10.81 3.68
CA GLY A 166 3.29 -11.88 4.59
C GLY A 166 2.85 -11.37 5.98
N ILE A 167 3.57 -10.43 6.58
CA ILE A 167 3.21 -9.91 7.91
C ILE A 167 1.99 -9.00 7.87
N GLN A 168 1.77 -8.25 6.79
CA GLN A 168 0.59 -7.39 6.65
C GLN A 168 -0.69 -8.23 6.61
N LEU A 169 -0.67 -9.36 5.90
CA LEU A 169 -1.79 -10.31 5.92
C LEU A 169 -2.05 -10.87 7.33
N ARG A 170 -1.00 -11.20 8.08
CA ARG A 170 -1.13 -11.70 9.47
C ARG A 170 -1.65 -10.64 10.42
N TRP A 171 -1.13 -9.42 10.30
CA TRP A 171 -1.55 -8.25 11.06
C TRP A 171 -3.04 -7.94 10.85
N LEU A 172 -3.48 -7.84 9.60
CA LEU A 172 -4.88 -7.56 9.26
C LEU A 172 -5.86 -8.65 9.75
N ARG A 173 -5.40 -9.90 9.89
CA ARG A 173 -6.22 -11.02 10.38
C ARG A 173 -6.30 -11.09 11.90
N ASN A 174 -5.37 -10.48 12.63
CA ASN A 174 -5.23 -10.65 14.08
C ASN A 174 -5.51 -9.35 14.85
N PRO A 175 -6.72 -9.18 15.41
CA PRO A 175 -7.05 -8.03 16.24
C PRO A 175 -6.07 -7.88 17.41
N GLY A 176 -5.55 -6.66 17.60
CA GLY A 176 -4.62 -6.34 18.70
C GLY A 176 -3.14 -6.61 18.42
N SER A 177 -2.79 -7.09 17.22
CA SER A 177 -1.39 -7.16 16.78
C SER A 177 -0.86 -5.79 16.31
N ASP A 178 0.42 -5.51 16.57
CA ASP A 178 1.12 -4.31 16.10
C ASP A 178 2.02 -4.67 14.89
N LEU A 179 1.81 -3.99 13.77
CA LEU A 179 2.59 -4.22 12.54
C LEU A 179 4.08 -3.87 12.72
N ASN A 180 4.41 -2.85 13.51
CA ASN A 180 5.79 -2.45 13.77
C ASN A 180 6.52 -3.52 14.59
N GLU A 181 5.84 -4.10 15.59
CA GLU A 181 6.41 -5.22 16.36
C GLU A 181 6.63 -6.45 15.46
N LEU A 182 5.67 -6.78 14.60
CA LEU A 182 5.83 -7.88 13.63
C LEU A 182 7.00 -7.63 12.68
N TRP A 183 7.17 -6.40 12.20
CA TRP A 183 8.29 -6.05 11.33
C TRP A 183 9.64 -6.11 12.05
N ALA A 184 9.74 -5.69 13.31
CA ALA A 184 10.98 -5.75 14.08
C ALA A 184 11.57 -7.17 14.11
N HIS A 185 10.73 -8.20 14.26
CA HIS A 185 11.16 -9.59 14.20
C HIS A 185 11.66 -9.99 12.80
N CYS A 186 11.02 -9.51 11.73
CA CYS A 186 11.48 -9.74 10.35
C CYS A 186 12.81 -9.05 10.08
N GLU A 187 12.98 -7.82 10.55
CA GLU A 187 14.20 -7.04 10.43
C GLU A 187 15.39 -7.73 11.11
N ASP A 188 15.18 -8.36 12.27
CA ASP A 188 16.22 -9.18 12.94
C ASP A 188 16.66 -10.40 12.13
N GLN A 189 15.78 -10.98 11.31
CA GLN A 189 16.13 -12.10 10.43
C GLN A 189 16.80 -11.62 9.13
N LEU A 190 16.34 -10.50 8.57
CA LEU A 190 16.89 -9.93 7.33
C LEU A 190 18.25 -9.27 7.55
N MET A 191 18.42 -8.63 8.71
CA MET A 191 19.57 -7.78 9.03
C MET A 191 20.21 -8.21 10.36
N PRO A 192 20.74 -9.44 10.48
CA PRO A 192 21.21 -9.97 11.76
C PRO A 192 22.48 -9.26 12.27
N LEU A 193 22.58 -9.11 13.59
CA LEU A 193 23.83 -8.70 14.25
C LEU A 193 24.79 -9.90 14.41
N PRO A 194 26.11 -9.67 14.39
CA PRO A 194 26.80 -8.38 14.29
C PRO A 194 27.03 -7.88 12.86
N MET A 195 26.63 -8.63 11.82
CA MET A 195 26.88 -8.26 10.42
C MET A 195 26.33 -6.88 10.06
N TRP A 196 25.18 -6.51 10.63
CA TRP A 196 24.50 -5.24 10.40
C TRP A 196 24.78 -4.17 11.48
N ASP A 197 25.81 -4.35 12.31
CA ASP A 197 26.19 -3.33 13.30
C ASP A 197 26.64 -2.05 12.59
N GLY A 198 26.05 -0.91 12.99
CA GLY A 198 26.23 0.38 12.29
C GLY A 198 25.46 0.53 10.97
N TYR A 199 24.67 -0.46 10.55
CA TYR A 199 23.87 -0.45 9.31
C TYR A 199 22.34 -0.52 9.54
N ARG A 200 21.87 -0.65 10.79
CA ARG A 200 20.45 -0.71 11.15
C ARG A 200 20.14 -0.05 12.49
#